data_AF-A0AA39CCD5-F1
#
_entry.id   AF-A0AA39CCD5-F1
#
_cell.length_a   1.000
_cell.length_b   1.000
_cell.length_c   1.000
_cell.angle_alpha   90.00
_cell.angle_beta   90.00
_cell.angle_gamma   90.00
#
_symmetry.space_group_name_H-M   'P 1'
#
loop_
_entity.id
_entity.type
_entity.pdbx_description
1 polymer ?
#
loop_
_entity_poly.entity_id
_entity_poly.type
_entity_poly.pdbx_seq_one_letter_code
_entity_poly.pdbx_strand_id
1 'polypeptide(L)'
;MADHFEEERPAHDTADYTRKGIYISIGVSLVVALAAIGLSVATFAGQLADTGLAANSIVGELLPLAFNIVVAVLTDILSFAHSVSLRWALYKEDRLHYNSNLRLFTSTKQCASNRWPANLLSATFLITSYTAANAALFVYKREAGEKYISLNAVAFMALGISLIGQIIIALWSLHKSEQWVHSWSANPLNTALAFLNKGESYRVLGRGMMSVHDYHAGIKPGPVQPRKKQGNMIKAYPHVGLLLWIVGLALLLDLTFAGIVCKLTFQQHPDASLAFVQNTNTGPANSYSSSFHFNMPPDWSPYMTQLVMFLMGMMLQACITLTLHCAELLINVHRDECTWRSAYIATGKGAEIDTNPVVSAFSSWSWIALFCIKPVAQWLFGTASLSLGQRGAGDGLVWFNSVPLFVLAGVLVLILAHLSFLALRSPKGPQPATFGHIQTLVNLIDDWGSDIKSRLYWGEKVRHEYGVHVVGTSANRMRVKALDMTQDYW
;
A
#
# COMPACT_ATOMS: atom_id res chain seq x y z
N MET A 1 27.98 26.03 -25.57
CA MET A 1 28.51 24.83 -26.24
C MET A 1 28.49 23.72 -25.22
N ALA A 2 27.43 22.93 -25.20
CA ALA A 2 27.36 21.71 -24.41
C ALA A 2 27.83 20.60 -25.35
N ASP A 3 29.11 20.25 -25.27
CA ASP A 3 29.58 19.02 -25.88
C ASP A 3 28.87 17.87 -25.15
N HIS A 4 27.85 17.32 -25.80
CA HIS A 4 27.28 16.03 -25.44
C HIS A 4 28.38 14.99 -25.68
N PHE A 5 29.22 14.75 -24.69
CA PHE A 5 29.84 13.44 -24.56
C PHE A 5 28.69 12.44 -24.46
N GLU A 6 28.42 11.72 -25.55
CA GLU A 6 27.62 10.50 -25.54
C GLU A 6 28.40 9.47 -24.73
N GLU A 7 28.37 9.64 -23.41
CA GLU A 7 28.80 8.62 -22.48
C GLU A 7 27.92 7.40 -22.75
N GLU A 8 28.53 6.29 -23.14
CA GLU A 8 27.84 5.05 -23.47
C GLU A 8 27.13 4.52 -22.21
N ARG A 9 25.83 4.79 -22.10
CA ARG A 9 25.02 4.47 -20.91
C ARG A 9 24.44 3.07 -21.04
N PRO A 10 24.34 2.32 -19.92
CA PRO A 10 23.66 1.04 -19.94
C PRO A 10 22.17 1.24 -20.26
N ALA A 11 21.60 0.26 -20.97
CA ALA A 11 20.15 0.17 -21.13
C ALA A 11 19.49 0.01 -19.75
N HIS A 12 18.33 0.63 -19.55
CA HIS A 12 17.53 0.46 -18.33
C HIS A 12 16.75 -0.87 -18.38
N ASP A 13 16.43 -1.44 -17.23
CA ASP A 13 15.69 -2.70 -17.13
C ASP A 13 14.20 -2.44 -17.44
N THR A 14 13.66 -3.12 -18.45
CA THR A 14 12.23 -3.05 -18.79
C THR A 14 11.38 -3.83 -17.79
N ALA A 15 11.98 -4.76 -17.02
CA ALA A 15 11.36 -5.64 -16.05
C ALA A 15 10.26 -6.54 -16.65
N ASP A 16 10.56 -7.20 -17.77
CA ASP A 16 9.60 -8.06 -18.51
C ASP A 16 9.02 -9.20 -17.67
N TYR A 17 9.79 -9.76 -16.72
CA TYR A 17 9.32 -10.78 -15.79
C TYR A 17 8.20 -10.25 -14.89
N THR A 18 8.32 -9.02 -14.40
CA THR A 18 7.28 -8.36 -13.60
C THR A 18 6.01 -8.19 -14.43
N ARG A 19 6.16 -7.81 -15.70
CA ARG A 19 5.03 -7.70 -16.63
C ARG A 19 4.33 -9.05 -16.85
N LYS A 20 5.08 -10.14 -17.06
CA LYS A 20 4.51 -11.50 -17.14
C LYS A 20 3.79 -11.89 -15.85
N GLY A 21 4.36 -11.57 -14.69
CA GLY A 21 3.75 -11.80 -13.38
C GLY A 21 2.40 -11.08 -13.21
N ILE A 22 2.27 -9.86 -13.74
CA ILE A 22 0.99 -9.12 -13.75
C ILE A 22 -0.06 -9.86 -14.57
N TYR A 23 0.27 -10.35 -15.78
CA TYR A 23 -0.69 -11.10 -16.60
C TYR A 23 -1.15 -12.40 -15.94
N ILE A 24 -0.24 -13.15 -15.31
CA ILE A 24 -0.59 -14.34 -14.53
C ILE A 24 -1.56 -13.97 -13.40
N SER A 25 -1.26 -12.90 -12.67
CA SER A 25 -2.08 -12.44 -11.55
C SER A 25 -3.46 -11.95 -11.98
N ILE A 26 -3.58 -11.34 -13.17
CA ILE A 26 -4.87 -11.02 -13.79
C ILE A 26 -5.67 -12.30 -14.05
N GLY A 27 -5.03 -13.34 -14.61
CA GLY A 27 -5.67 -14.64 -14.85
C GLY A 27 -6.18 -15.29 -13.56
N VAL A 28 -5.35 -15.35 -12.51
CA VAL A 28 -5.74 -15.87 -11.19
C VAL A 28 -6.89 -15.05 -10.59
N SER A 29 -6.80 -13.72 -10.64
CA SER A 29 -7.84 -12.83 -10.13
C SER A 29 -9.18 -13.03 -10.86
N LEU A 30 -9.13 -13.29 -12.17
CA LEU A 30 -10.33 -13.56 -12.97
C LEU A 30 -10.99 -14.87 -12.56
N VAL A 31 -10.21 -15.94 -12.34
CA VAL A 31 -10.74 -17.22 -11.85
C VAL A 31 -11.43 -17.04 -10.49
N VAL A 32 -10.79 -16.32 -9.56
CA VAL A 32 -11.35 -16.04 -8.25
C VAL A 32 -12.63 -15.19 -8.36
N ALA A 33 -12.65 -14.19 -9.23
CA ALA A 33 -13.83 -13.34 -9.44
C ALA A 33 -15.01 -14.13 -10.03
N LEU A 34 -14.77 -14.97 -11.05
CA LEU A 34 -15.79 -15.81 -11.64
C LEU A 34 -16.31 -16.86 -10.67
N ALA A 35 -15.42 -17.45 -9.85
CA ALA A 35 -15.81 -18.38 -8.80
C ALA A 35 -16.70 -17.68 -7.76
N ALA A 36 -16.37 -16.45 -7.34
CA ALA A 36 -17.20 -15.68 -6.43
C ALA A 36 -18.59 -15.38 -7.01
N ILE A 37 -18.68 -14.99 -8.29
CA ILE A 37 -19.96 -14.77 -8.97
C ILE A 37 -20.76 -16.08 -9.06
N GLY A 38 -20.12 -17.18 -9.46
CA GLY A 38 -20.75 -18.49 -9.54
C GLY A 38 -21.30 -18.96 -8.20
N LEU A 39 -20.54 -18.76 -7.12
CA LEU A 39 -20.96 -19.08 -5.76
C LEU A 39 -22.16 -18.23 -5.34
N SER A 40 -22.14 -16.93 -5.64
CA SER A 40 -23.28 -16.04 -5.40
C SER A 40 -24.55 -16.47 -6.14
N VAL A 41 -24.45 -16.79 -7.44
CA VAL A 41 -25.58 -17.23 -8.26
C VAL A 41 -26.14 -18.56 -7.74
N ALA A 42 -25.28 -19.51 -7.37
CA ALA A 42 -25.71 -20.79 -6.80
C ALA A 42 -26.42 -20.60 -5.44
N THR A 43 -25.95 -19.66 -4.60
CA THR A 43 -26.65 -19.29 -3.35
C THR A 43 -28.00 -18.64 -3.63
N PHE A 44 -28.11 -17.70 -4.58
CA PHE A 44 -29.40 -17.11 -4.98
C PHE A 44 -30.38 -18.12 -5.56
N ALA A 45 -29.88 -19.13 -6.28
CA ALA A 45 -30.68 -20.22 -6.82
C ALA A 45 -31.13 -21.25 -5.75
N GLY A 46 -30.76 -21.05 -4.48
CA GLY A 46 -31.12 -21.93 -3.37
C GLY A 46 -30.30 -23.21 -3.27
N GLN A 47 -29.33 -23.44 -4.17
CA GLN A 47 -28.54 -24.68 -4.21
C GLN A 47 -27.56 -24.82 -3.03
N LEU A 48 -27.16 -23.68 -2.43
CA LEU A 48 -26.21 -23.61 -1.32
C LEU A 48 -26.85 -23.06 -0.03
N ALA A 49 -28.19 -22.90 0.00
CA ALA A 49 -28.89 -22.36 1.16
C ALA A 49 -28.79 -23.29 2.39
N ASP A 50 -28.74 -24.61 2.16
CA ASP A 50 -28.72 -25.64 3.20
C ASP A 50 -27.32 -26.26 3.46
N THR A 51 -26.28 -25.88 2.71
CA THR A 51 -24.92 -26.41 2.86
C THR A 51 -24.14 -25.70 3.96
N GLY A 52 -24.75 -25.56 5.13
CA GLY A 52 -24.11 -24.92 6.27
C GLY A 52 -22.98 -25.79 6.80
N LEU A 53 -21.77 -25.24 6.89
CA LEU A 53 -20.68 -25.91 7.59
C LEU A 53 -20.98 -25.86 9.09
N ALA A 54 -20.95 -27.03 9.75
CA ALA A 54 -21.01 -27.12 11.21
C ALA A 54 -19.85 -26.30 11.79
N ALA A 55 -20.20 -25.21 12.46
CA ALA A 55 -19.22 -24.19 12.82
C ALA A 55 -18.57 -24.51 14.16
N ASN A 56 -17.35 -25.07 14.13
CA ASN A 56 -16.44 -24.86 15.25
C ASN A 56 -16.10 -23.36 15.30
N SER A 57 -16.18 -22.74 16.48
CA SER A 57 -16.03 -21.28 16.66
C SER A 57 -14.76 -20.72 16.00
N ILE A 58 -13.67 -21.49 16.00
CA ILE A 58 -12.37 -21.08 15.44
C ILE A 58 -12.41 -20.97 13.91
N VAL A 59 -13.11 -21.88 13.21
CA VAL A 59 -13.13 -21.91 11.74
C VAL A 59 -13.91 -20.72 11.19
N GLY A 60 -15.02 -20.36 11.84
CA GLY A 60 -15.82 -19.19 11.46
C GLY A 60 -15.07 -17.86 11.59
N GLU A 61 -14.11 -17.77 12.52
CA GLU A 61 -13.32 -16.56 12.76
C GLU A 61 -12.07 -16.47 11.87
N LEU A 62 -11.42 -17.60 11.57
CA LEU A 62 -10.19 -17.63 10.76
C LEU A 62 -10.45 -17.61 9.25
N LEU A 63 -11.64 -18.05 8.79
CA LEU A 63 -11.95 -18.09 7.37
C LEU A 63 -12.06 -16.67 6.73
N PRO A 64 -12.68 -15.66 7.37
CA PRO A 64 -12.62 -14.27 6.91
C PRO A 64 -11.20 -13.71 6.82
N LEU A 65 -10.31 -14.10 7.75
CA LEU A 65 -8.89 -13.72 7.66
C LEU A 65 -8.24 -14.31 6.40
N ALA A 66 -8.51 -15.57 6.07
CA ALA A 66 -8.02 -16.20 4.84
C ALA A 66 -8.52 -15.46 3.58
N PHE A 67 -9.81 -15.08 3.54
CA PHE A 67 -10.33 -14.25 2.45
C PHE A 67 -9.63 -12.89 2.35
N ASN A 68 -9.40 -12.21 3.48
CA ASN A 68 -8.69 -10.94 3.51
C ASN A 68 -7.24 -11.08 3.00
N ILE A 69 -6.55 -12.17 3.32
CA ILE A 69 -5.19 -12.45 2.81
C ILE A 69 -5.22 -12.63 1.28
N VAL A 70 -6.14 -13.45 0.77
CA VAL A 70 -6.28 -13.66 -0.69
C VAL A 70 -6.60 -12.34 -1.39
N VAL A 71 -7.57 -11.58 -0.88
CA VAL A 71 -7.92 -10.27 -1.42
C VAL A 71 -6.73 -9.31 -1.37
N ALA A 72 -5.97 -9.25 -0.28
CA ALA A 72 -4.80 -8.40 -0.18
C ALA A 72 -3.76 -8.72 -1.25
N VAL A 73 -3.44 -10.01 -1.46
CA VAL A 73 -2.48 -10.44 -2.49
C VAL A 73 -2.95 -10.04 -3.89
N LEU A 74 -4.20 -10.35 -4.25
CA LEU A 74 -4.73 -10.07 -5.59
C LEU A 74 -4.80 -8.57 -5.86
N THR A 75 -5.34 -7.81 -4.90
CA THR A 75 -5.58 -6.37 -5.06
C THR A 75 -4.28 -5.56 -5.04
N ASP A 76 -3.24 -5.95 -4.28
CA ASP A 76 -1.93 -5.28 -4.28
C ASP A 76 -1.22 -5.47 -5.64
N ILE A 77 -1.30 -6.67 -6.25
CA ILE A 77 -0.68 -6.91 -7.57
C ILE A 77 -1.41 -6.16 -8.70
N LEU A 78 -2.75 -6.15 -8.68
CA LEU A 78 -3.54 -5.37 -9.65
C LEU A 78 -3.28 -3.86 -9.50
N SER A 79 -3.20 -3.38 -8.25
CA SER A 79 -2.88 -1.99 -7.93
C SER A 79 -1.45 -1.60 -8.34
N PHE A 80 -0.49 -2.53 -8.29
CA PHE A 80 0.86 -2.32 -8.77
C PHE A 80 0.89 -1.98 -10.27
N ALA A 81 0.17 -2.75 -11.09
CA ALA A 81 0.12 -2.53 -12.54
C ALA A 81 -0.39 -1.11 -12.88
N HIS A 82 -1.47 -0.71 -12.21
CA HIS A 82 -2.02 0.62 -12.36
C HIS A 82 -1.08 1.71 -11.81
N SER A 83 -0.40 1.49 -10.68
CA SER A 83 0.55 2.45 -10.10
C SER A 83 1.74 2.73 -11.03
N VAL A 84 2.30 1.69 -11.64
CA VAL A 84 3.37 1.83 -12.65
C VAL A 84 2.86 2.57 -13.88
N SER A 85 1.66 2.26 -14.35
CA SER A 85 1.02 2.98 -15.45
C SER A 85 0.84 4.47 -15.14
N LEU A 86 0.34 4.80 -13.94
CA LEU A 86 0.20 6.19 -13.49
C LEU A 86 1.55 6.90 -13.41
N ARG A 87 2.61 6.24 -12.95
CA ARG A 87 3.97 6.80 -12.92
C ARG A 87 4.37 7.28 -14.32
N TRP A 88 4.32 6.41 -15.32
CA TRP A 88 4.68 6.77 -16.69
C TRP A 88 3.68 7.69 -17.38
N ALA A 89 2.43 7.76 -16.88
CA ALA A 89 1.47 8.75 -17.35
C ALA A 89 1.85 10.15 -16.85
N LEU A 90 2.26 10.28 -15.58
CA LEU A 90 2.73 11.54 -15.01
C LEU A 90 4.05 12.00 -15.62
N TYR A 91 4.89 11.05 -16.05
CA TYR A 91 6.09 11.33 -16.83
C TYR A 91 5.76 12.10 -18.11
N LYS A 92 4.79 11.64 -18.90
CA LYS A 92 4.35 12.32 -20.12
C LYS A 92 3.76 13.72 -19.91
N GLU A 93 3.38 14.04 -18.68
CA GLU A 93 2.85 15.36 -18.32
C GLU A 93 3.90 16.25 -17.66
N ASP A 94 5.17 15.85 -17.61
CA ASP A 94 6.27 16.55 -16.91
C ASP A 94 5.99 16.79 -15.43
N ARG A 95 5.19 15.92 -14.81
CA ARG A 95 4.74 16.01 -13.41
C ARG A 95 5.33 14.93 -12.51
N LEU A 96 6.14 14.04 -13.08
CA LEU A 96 6.79 12.99 -12.33
C LEU A 96 8.12 13.48 -11.73
N HIS A 97 8.08 13.97 -10.49
CA HIS A 97 9.28 14.41 -9.77
C HIS A 97 9.90 13.31 -8.89
N TYR A 98 9.10 12.31 -8.51
CA TYR A 98 9.48 11.29 -7.56
C TYR A 98 9.13 9.89 -8.05
N ASN A 99 9.96 8.90 -7.72
CA ASN A 99 9.69 7.50 -8.07
C ASN A 99 8.39 6.97 -7.44
N SER A 100 8.22 7.19 -6.13
CA SER A 100 7.02 6.83 -5.38
C SER A 100 5.99 7.98 -5.43
N ASN A 101 5.02 7.88 -6.35
CA ASN A 101 3.92 8.82 -6.41
C ASN A 101 2.86 8.55 -5.34
N LEU A 102 2.36 9.62 -4.73
CA LEU A 102 1.23 9.55 -3.83
C LEU A 102 -0.07 9.49 -4.64
N ARG A 103 -0.41 8.29 -5.11
CA ARG A 103 -1.55 8.02 -6.03
C ARG A 103 -2.87 8.65 -5.60
N LEU A 104 -3.10 8.83 -4.29
CA LEU A 104 -4.29 9.48 -3.76
C LEU A 104 -4.40 10.96 -4.19
N PHE A 105 -3.27 11.63 -4.41
CA PHE A 105 -3.19 13.06 -4.71
C PHE A 105 -2.73 13.35 -6.14
N THR A 106 -2.40 12.31 -6.92
CA THR A 106 -1.89 12.46 -8.28
C THR A 106 -2.80 11.78 -9.28
N SER A 107 -3.20 12.52 -10.32
CA SER A 107 -3.90 11.99 -11.48
C SER A 107 -3.43 12.69 -12.75
N THR A 108 -3.57 12.02 -13.88
CA THR A 108 -3.28 12.59 -15.21
C THR A 108 -4.52 13.21 -15.84
N LYS A 109 -4.32 14.18 -16.72
CA LYS A 109 -5.35 14.75 -17.59
C LYS A 109 -5.40 14.03 -18.94
N GLN A 110 -4.27 13.54 -19.43
CA GLN A 110 -4.12 12.99 -20.78
C GLN A 110 -4.48 11.49 -20.88
N CYS A 111 -4.21 10.69 -19.84
CA CYS A 111 -4.45 9.25 -19.88
C CYS A 111 -5.75 8.89 -19.14
N ALA A 112 -6.79 8.49 -19.86
CA ALA A 112 -8.10 8.17 -19.29
C ALA A 112 -8.07 7.10 -18.19
N SER A 113 -7.22 6.08 -18.34
CA SER A 113 -7.03 5.01 -17.33
C SER A 113 -6.46 5.54 -16.01
N ASN A 114 -5.74 6.67 -16.04
CA ASN A 114 -5.03 7.26 -14.91
C ASN A 114 -5.62 8.63 -14.50
N ARG A 115 -6.88 8.91 -14.88
CA ARG A 115 -7.63 10.09 -14.44
C ARG A 115 -8.17 9.88 -13.02
N TRP A 116 -8.50 10.98 -12.34
CA TRP A 116 -9.08 10.95 -11.00
C TRP A 116 -10.29 10.00 -10.85
N PRO A 117 -11.25 9.93 -11.81
CA PRO A 117 -12.36 8.97 -11.70
C PRO A 117 -11.92 7.51 -11.71
N ALA A 118 -10.87 7.16 -12.47
CA ALA A 118 -10.35 5.79 -12.48
C ALA A 118 -9.62 5.45 -11.18
N ASN A 119 -8.90 6.41 -10.59
CA ASN A 119 -8.31 6.26 -9.26
C ASN A 119 -9.40 6.08 -8.19
N LEU A 120 -10.44 6.91 -8.23
CA LEU A 120 -11.57 6.80 -7.31
C LEU A 120 -12.28 5.46 -7.47
N LEU A 121 -12.56 5.03 -8.71
CA LEU A 121 -13.20 3.75 -9.00
C LEU A 121 -12.35 2.57 -8.51
N SER A 122 -11.03 2.62 -8.73
CA SER A 122 -10.09 1.61 -8.22
C SER A 122 -10.10 1.56 -6.69
N ALA A 123 -10.17 2.71 -6.01
CA ALA A 123 -10.28 2.77 -4.56
C ALA A 123 -11.64 2.22 -4.07
N THR A 124 -12.74 2.54 -4.74
CA THR A 124 -14.06 1.96 -4.45
C THR A 124 -14.03 0.45 -4.57
N PHE A 125 -13.50 -0.10 -5.67
CA PHE A 125 -13.38 -1.55 -5.82
C PHE A 125 -12.49 -2.19 -4.75
N LEU A 126 -11.40 -1.52 -4.34
CA LEU A 126 -10.56 -2.00 -3.24
C LEU A 126 -11.36 -2.10 -1.93
N ILE A 127 -12.10 -1.06 -1.58
CA ILE A 127 -12.95 -1.00 -0.38
C ILE A 127 -14.05 -2.07 -0.44
N THR A 128 -14.71 -2.20 -1.59
CA THR A 128 -15.74 -3.21 -1.83
C THR A 128 -15.18 -4.63 -1.68
N SER A 129 -13.98 -4.93 -2.20
CA SER A 129 -13.35 -6.26 -2.06
C SER A 129 -13.07 -6.62 -0.59
N TYR A 130 -12.53 -5.70 0.21
CA TYR A 130 -12.30 -5.96 1.65
C TYR A 130 -13.61 -6.08 2.43
N THR A 131 -14.58 -5.22 2.14
CA THR A 131 -15.92 -5.30 2.75
C THR A 131 -16.57 -6.65 2.43
N ALA A 132 -16.45 -7.09 1.18
CA ALA A 132 -16.98 -8.38 0.74
C ALA A 132 -16.25 -9.56 1.37
N ALA A 133 -14.93 -9.50 1.55
CA ALA A 133 -14.19 -10.54 2.28
C ALA A 133 -14.67 -10.68 3.73
N ASN A 134 -14.92 -9.54 4.40
CA ASN A 134 -15.44 -9.51 5.77
C ASN A 134 -16.90 -9.98 5.85
N ALA A 135 -17.72 -9.61 4.89
CA ALA A 135 -19.14 -9.96 4.85
C ALA A 135 -19.41 -11.30 4.13
N ALA A 136 -18.39 -12.06 3.71
CA ALA A 136 -18.54 -13.27 2.90
C ALA A 136 -19.32 -14.38 3.62
N LEU A 137 -19.23 -14.42 4.95
CA LEU A 137 -19.79 -15.46 5.80
C LEU A 137 -20.77 -14.86 6.80
N PHE A 138 -21.89 -15.54 7.02
CA PHE A 138 -22.80 -15.27 8.12
C PHE A 138 -23.00 -16.49 8.99
N VAL A 139 -23.05 -16.25 10.31
CA VAL A 139 -23.34 -17.28 11.29
C VAL A 139 -24.84 -17.26 11.54
N TYR A 140 -25.51 -18.32 11.10
CA TYR A 140 -26.93 -18.55 11.36
C TYR A 140 -27.08 -19.53 12.53
N LYS A 141 -28.03 -19.24 13.42
CA LYS A 141 -28.42 -20.16 14.51
C LYS A 141 -29.80 -20.72 14.17
N ARG A 142 -29.88 -22.05 13.98
CA ARG A 142 -31.17 -22.74 13.78
C ARG A 142 -31.91 -22.85 15.11
N GLU A 143 -33.23 -22.99 15.07
CA GLU A 143 -34.09 -23.13 16.26
C GLU A 143 -33.65 -24.27 17.21
N ALA A 144 -32.95 -25.29 16.71
CA ALA A 144 -32.37 -26.39 17.50
C ALA A 144 -31.06 -26.03 18.26
N GLY A 145 -30.58 -24.79 18.16
CA GLY A 145 -29.36 -24.32 18.83
C GLY A 145 -28.06 -24.58 18.06
N GLU A 146 -28.10 -25.34 16.98
CA GLU A 146 -26.95 -25.61 16.10
C GLU A 146 -26.57 -24.39 15.26
N LYS A 147 -25.26 -24.17 15.14
CA LYS A 147 -24.67 -23.08 14.36
C LYS A 147 -24.25 -23.55 12.98
N TYR A 148 -24.67 -22.80 11.97
CA TYR A 148 -24.31 -23.03 10.60
C TYR A 148 -23.65 -21.77 10.03
N ILE A 149 -22.53 -21.94 9.34
CA ILE A 149 -21.95 -20.87 8.52
C ILE A 149 -22.63 -20.94 7.15
N SER A 150 -23.31 -19.86 6.77
CA SER A 150 -23.90 -19.68 5.44
C SER A 150 -23.13 -18.63 4.64
N LEU A 151 -23.24 -18.71 3.32
CA LEU A 151 -22.56 -17.83 2.38
C LEU A 151 -23.41 -16.59 2.12
N ASN A 152 -22.78 -15.42 2.13
CA ASN A 152 -23.43 -14.19 1.74
C ASN A 152 -23.36 -14.00 0.21
N ALA A 153 -24.46 -14.29 -0.47
CA ALA A 153 -24.56 -14.11 -1.92
C ALA A 153 -24.22 -12.67 -2.37
N VAL A 154 -24.68 -11.65 -1.64
CA VAL A 154 -24.42 -10.24 -1.99
C VAL A 154 -22.94 -9.91 -1.88
N ALA A 155 -22.26 -10.36 -0.82
CA ALA A 155 -20.82 -10.13 -0.67
C ALA A 155 -20.02 -10.84 -1.77
N PHE A 156 -20.32 -12.11 -2.07
CA PHE A 156 -19.61 -12.82 -3.15
C PHE A 156 -19.85 -12.19 -4.53
N MET A 157 -21.06 -11.70 -4.81
CA MET A 157 -21.34 -10.93 -6.02
C MET A 157 -20.50 -9.65 -6.06
N ALA A 158 -20.50 -8.90 -4.96
CA ALA A 158 -19.75 -7.65 -4.84
C ALA A 158 -18.24 -7.87 -4.98
N LEU A 159 -17.70 -8.94 -4.39
CA LEU A 159 -16.30 -9.36 -4.53
C LEU A 159 -15.93 -9.67 -5.99
N GLY A 160 -16.80 -10.41 -6.69
CA GLY A 160 -16.59 -10.73 -8.10
C GLY A 160 -16.60 -9.48 -8.98
N ILE A 161 -17.58 -8.59 -8.79
CA ILE A 161 -17.70 -7.32 -9.52
C ILE A 161 -16.48 -6.42 -9.24
N SER A 162 -16.05 -6.30 -7.98
CA SER A 162 -14.94 -5.43 -7.62
C SER A 162 -13.61 -5.94 -8.16
N LEU A 163 -13.36 -7.25 -8.13
CA LEU A 163 -12.17 -7.85 -8.74
C LEU A 163 -12.17 -7.69 -10.27
N ILE A 164 -13.30 -7.93 -10.94
CA ILE A 164 -13.44 -7.65 -12.39
C ILE A 164 -13.16 -6.18 -12.68
N GLY A 165 -13.70 -5.27 -11.87
CA GLY A 165 -13.45 -3.85 -11.98
C GLY A 165 -11.97 -3.49 -11.89
N GLN A 166 -11.25 -4.05 -10.91
CA GLN A 166 -9.80 -3.87 -10.81
C GLN A 166 -9.03 -4.50 -11.97
N ILE A 167 -9.45 -5.66 -12.46
CA ILE A 167 -8.87 -6.33 -13.63
C ILE A 167 -9.03 -5.44 -14.87
N ILE A 168 -10.23 -4.87 -15.10
CA ILE A 168 -10.49 -3.98 -16.22
C ILE A 168 -9.58 -2.75 -16.14
N ILE A 169 -9.46 -2.14 -14.96
CA ILE A 169 -8.56 -1.00 -14.77
C ILE A 169 -7.10 -1.39 -15.04
N ALA A 170 -6.64 -2.53 -14.52
CA ALA A 170 -5.28 -3.02 -14.76
C ALA A 170 -5.01 -3.34 -16.23
N LEU A 171 -5.95 -3.99 -16.92
CA LEU A 171 -5.88 -4.26 -18.36
C LEU A 171 -5.89 -2.97 -19.17
N TRP A 172 -6.70 -1.98 -18.77
CA TRP A 172 -6.72 -0.67 -19.42
C TRP A 172 -5.40 0.08 -19.21
N SER A 173 -4.80 -0.02 -18.03
CA SER A 173 -3.48 0.51 -17.70
C SER A 173 -2.34 -0.19 -18.47
N LEU A 174 -2.51 -1.48 -18.78
CA LEU A 174 -1.61 -2.26 -19.64
C LEU A 174 -1.85 -2.00 -21.13
N HIS A 175 -3.05 -1.59 -21.53
CA HIS A 175 -3.39 -1.33 -22.91
C HIS A 175 -2.55 -0.15 -23.43
N LYS A 176 -1.84 -0.38 -24.54
CA LYS A 176 -0.80 0.50 -25.10
C LYS A 176 0.44 0.70 -24.23
N SER A 177 0.56 0.08 -23.05
CA SER A 177 1.70 0.30 -22.14
C SER A 177 3.07 0.11 -22.80
N GLU A 178 3.19 -0.78 -23.79
CA GLU A 178 4.42 -0.99 -24.57
C GLU A 178 4.96 0.29 -25.23
N GLN A 179 4.09 1.24 -25.57
CA GLN A 179 4.50 2.46 -26.25
C GLN A 179 4.99 3.56 -25.29
N TRP A 180 4.78 3.41 -23.97
CA TRP A 180 5.00 4.51 -23.03
C TRP A 180 5.47 4.14 -21.62
N VAL A 181 5.26 2.91 -21.18
CA VAL A 181 5.86 2.38 -19.96
C VAL A 181 7.27 1.93 -20.29
N HIS A 182 8.26 2.70 -19.82
CA HIS A 182 9.66 2.40 -20.11
C HIS A 182 10.24 1.32 -19.20
N SER A 183 9.72 1.19 -17.98
CA SER A 183 10.12 0.13 -17.05
C SER A 183 8.97 -0.27 -16.12
N TRP A 184 8.87 -1.58 -15.86
CA TRP A 184 8.00 -2.12 -14.80
C TRP A 184 8.71 -2.26 -13.44
N SER A 185 9.95 -1.76 -13.32
CA SER A 185 10.71 -1.81 -12.09
C SER A 185 10.16 -0.82 -11.04
N ALA A 186 10.16 -1.25 -9.78
CA ALA A 186 9.87 -0.40 -8.64
C ALA A 186 11.11 0.36 -8.12
N ASN A 187 12.29 0.06 -8.67
CA ASN A 187 13.56 0.60 -8.19
C ASN A 187 13.72 2.08 -8.63
N PRO A 188 13.99 3.01 -7.69
CA PRO A 188 14.17 4.43 -8.02
C PRO A 188 15.39 4.69 -8.92
N LEU A 189 16.44 3.86 -8.82
CA LEU A 189 17.65 4.00 -9.65
C LEU A 189 17.36 3.66 -11.10
N ASN A 190 16.64 2.56 -11.35
CA ASN A 190 16.26 2.17 -12.70
C ASN A 190 15.29 3.20 -13.33
N THR A 191 14.38 3.75 -12.52
CA THR A 191 13.49 4.84 -12.97
C THR A 191 14.30 6.09 -13.34
N ALA A 192 15.27 6.49 -12.53
CA ALA A 192 16.15 7.62 -12.84
C ALA A 192 17.02 7.39 -14.09
N LEU A 193 17.54 6.17 -14.29
CA LEU A 193 18.28 5.80 -15.50
C LEU A 193 17.40 5.88 -16.75
N ALA A 194 16.17 5.36 -16.67
CA ALA A 194 15.21 5.43 -17.77
C ALA A 194 14.87 6.89 -18.16
N PHE A 195 14.77 7.78 -17.17
CA PHE A 195 14.60 9.22 -17.38
C PHE A 195 15.80 9.86 -18.08
N LEU A 196 17.00 9.51 -17.63
CA LEU A 196 18.25 10.02 -18.19
C LEU A 196 18.45 9.56 -19.65
N ASN A 197 18.14 8.31 -19.96
CA ASN A 197 18.25 7.74 -21.32
C ASN A 197 17.25 8.37 -22.31
N LYS A 198 16.17 8.99 -21.81
CA LYS A 198 15.20 9.70 -22.64
C LYS A 198 15.53 11.18 -22.85
N GLY A 199 16.53 11.71 -22.17
CA GLY A 199 16.94 13.11 -22.28
C GLY A 199 16.08 14.10 -21.48
N GLU A 200 15.12 13.62 -20.69
CA GLU A 200 14.21 14.47 -19.88
C GLU A 200 14.84 14.95 -18.57
N SER A 201 15.82 14.21 -18.07
CA SER A 201 16.66 14.66 -16.98
C SER A 201 18.09 14.71 -17.47
N TYR A 202 18.76 15.81 -17.17
CA TYR A 202 20.18 15.96 -17.42
C TYR A 202 20.89 16.15 -16.09
N ARG A 203 22.11 15.65 -16.01
CA ARG A 203 22.96 15.87 -14.87
C ARG A 203 23.36 17.34 -14.84
N VAL A 204 23.09 18.00 -13.71
CA VAL A 204 23.57 19.36 -13.45
C VAL A 204 24.89 19.26 -12.71
N LEU A 205 25.97 19.69 -13.35
CA LEU A 205 27.31 19.71 -12.75
C LEU A 205 27.33 20.56 -11.47
N GLY A 206 28.13 20.15 -10.48
CA GLY A 206 28.22 20.81 -9.17
C GLY A 206 27.02 20.57 -8.24
N ARG A 207 26.20 19.56 -8.50
CA ARG A 207 25.14 19.10 -7.59
C ARG A 207 25.40 17.70 -7.03
N GLY A 208 26.63 17.20 -7.14
CA GLY A 208 27.01 15.84 -6.70
C GLY A 208 26.87 15.63 -5.19
N MET A 209 26.81 16.72 -4.41
CA MET A 209 26.65 16.70 -2.96
C MET A 209 25.35 17.34 -2.45
N MET A 210 24.41 17.68 -3.35
CA MET A 210 23.19 18.39 -2.99
C MET A 210 22.01 17.44 -2.75
N SER A 211 21.31 17.64 -1.63
CA SER A 211 20.11 16.86 -1.30
C SER A 211 18.85 17.40 -1.98
N VAL A 212 17.77 16.63 -1.94
CA VAL A 212 16.44 17.09 -2.40
C VAL A 212 15.97 18.36 -1.67
N HIS A 213 16.42 18.57 -0.43
CA HIS A 213 16.10 19.78 0.34
C HIS A 213 16.78 21.00 -0.25
N ASP A 214 18.02 20.85 -0.71
CA ASP A 214 18.79 21.93 -1.33
C ASP A 214 18.22 22.26 -2.72
N TYR A 215 17.67 21.25 -3.41
CA TYR A 215 16.91 21.43 -4.63
C TYR A 215 15.65 22.29 -4.40
N HIS A 216 14.84 21.96 -3.38
CA HIS A 216 13.65 22.75 -3.02
C HIS A 216 13.97 24.15 -2.51
N ALA A 217 15.09 24.32 -1.80
CA ALA A 217 15.55 25.62 -1.33
C ALA A 217 16.12 26.50 -2.47
N GLY A 218 16.21 25.99 -3.70
CA GLY A 218 16.73 26.75 -4.85
C GLY A 218 18.22 27.06 -4.72
N ILE A 219 18.97 26.27 -3.95
CA ILE A 219 20.41 26.48 -3.78
C ILE A 219 21.10 26.22 -5.12
N LYS A 220 21.96 27.16 -5.53
CA LYS A 220 22.73 27.08 -6.78
C LYS A 220 23.76 25.95 -6.71
N PRO A 221 24.10 25.31 -7.84
CA PRO A 221 25.18 24.32 -7.90
C PRO A 221 26.50 24.92 -7.41
N GLY A 222 27.27 24.12 -6.68
CA GLY A 222 28.52 24.57 -6.06
C GLY A 222 29.05 23.56 -5.05
N PRO A 223 30.23 23.85 -4.46
CA PRO A 223 30.84 23.00 -3.46
C PRO A 223 30.00 22.98 -2.19
N VAL A 224 29.74 21.79 -1.65
CA VAL A 224 28.96 21.63 -0.41
C VAL A 224 29.66 20.64 0.52
N GLN A 225 29.74 21.01 1.80
CA GLN A 225 30.26 20.12 2.84
C GLN A 225 29.29 18.99 3.17
N PRO A 226 29.80 17.77 3.46
CA PRO A 226 28.95 16.69 3.90
C PRO A 226 28.25 17.00 5.22
N ARG A 227 26.98 16.61 5.32
CA ARG A 227 26.19 16.81 6.55
C ARG A 227 26.14 15.53 7.36
N LYS A 228 26.33 15.64 8.68
CA LYS A 228 26.19 14.48 9.60
C LYS A 228 24.76 13.91 9.61
N LYS A 229 23.76 14.77 9.37
CA LYS A 229 22.33 14.43 9.29
C LYS A 229 21.70 15.19 8.13
N GLN A 230 20.85 14.51 7.38
CA GLN A 230 20.09 15.11 6.28
C GLN A 230 18.70 15.57 6.75
N GLY A 231 18.00 16.34 5.91
CA GLY A 231 16.60 16.70 6.18
C GLY A 231 15.69 15.47 6.19
N ASN A 232 14.62 15.53 6.97
CA ASN A 232 13.65 14.44 7.12
C ASN A 232 12.65 14.38 5.96
N MET A 233 11.82 13.34 5.92
CA MET A 233 10.91 13.09 4.81
C MET A 233 9.82 14.17 4.67
N ILE A 234 9.35 14.74 5.80
CA ILE A 234 8.31 15.78 5.82
C ILE A 234 8.77 17.03 5.05
N LYS A 235 10.04 17.41 5.16
CA LYS A 235 10.60 18.54 4.41
C LYS A 235 10.83 18.22 2.94
N ALA A 236 11.10 16.95 2.62
CA ALA A 236 11.29 16.50 1.24
C ALA A 236 9.96 16.39 0.49
N TYR A 237 8.87 15.99 1.15
CA TYR A 237 7.56 15.79 0.55
C TYR A 237 6.48 16.55 1.33
N PRO A 238 5.87 17.61 0.75
CA PRO A 238 4.87 18.42 1.46
C PRO A 238 3.63 17.62 1.88
N HIS A 239 3.28 16.57 1.14
CA HIS A 239 2.11 15.74 1.40
C HIS A 239 2.30 14.70 2.51
N VAL A 240 3.52 14.46 2.97
CA VAL A 240 3.76 13.45 4.03
C VAL A 240 3.09 13.84 5.34
N GLY A 241 3.09 15.14 5.69
CA GLY A 241 2.36 15.63 6.86
C GLY A 241 0.86 15.37 6.78
N LEU A 242 0.27 15.55 5.58
CA LEU A 242 -1.15 15.26 5.33
C LEU A 242 -1.45 13.76 5.47
N LEU A 243 -0.58 12.88 4.95
CA LEU A 243 -0.74 11.43 5.11
C LEU A 243 -0.73 11.00 6.58
N LEU A 244 0.21 11.52 7.38
CA LEU A 244 0.25 11.25 8.82
C LEU A 244 -1.01 11.75 9.52
N TRP A 245 -1.50 12.93 9.12
CA TRP A 245 -2.75 13.48 9.65
C TRP A 245 -3.97 12.62 9.32
N ILE A 246 -4.06 12.07 8.10
CA ILE A 246 -5.13 11.13 7.72
C ILE A 246 -5.10 9.89 8.62
N VAL A 247 -3.92 9.30 8.86
CA VAL A 247 -3.76 8.15 9.75
C VAL A 247 -4.15 8.50 11.20
N GLY A 248 -3.74 9.68 11.68
CA GLY A 248 -4.11 10.18 13.01
C GLY A 248 -5.60 10.43 13.16
N LEU A 249 -6.25 10.98 12.14
CA LEU A 249 -7.70 11.18 12.11
C LEU A 249 -8.44 9.85 12.14
N ALA A 250 -7.98 8.85 11.37
CA ALA A 250 -8.58 7.52 11.38
C ALA A 250 -8.49 6.85 12.76
N LEU A 251 -7.36 6.98 13.46
CA LEU A 251 -7.20 6.52 14.84
C LEU A 251 -8.19 7.21 15.79
N LEU A 252 -8.36 8.54 15.67
CA LEU A 252 -9.31 9.29 16.50
C LEU A 252 -10.75 8.83 16.25
N LEU A 253 -11.11 8.64 14.98
CA LEU A 253 -12.44 8.15 14.59
C LEU A 253 -12.69 6.73 15.13
N ASP A 254 -11.71 5.83 15.01
CA ASP A 254 -11.79 4.46 15.52
C ASP A 254 -11.94 4.41 17.05
N LEU A 255 -11.12 5.17 17.79
CA LEU A 255 -11.25 5.28 19.26
C LEU A 255 -12.60 5.86 19.69
N THR A 256 -13.07 6.88 18.98
CA THR A 256 -14.39 7.48 19.25
C THR A 256 -15.49 6.46 19.00
N PHE A 257 -15.41 5.73 17.89
CA PHE A 257 -16.37 4.69 17.54
C PHE A 257 -16.35 3.53 18.55
N ALA A 258 -15.18 3.05 18.94
CA ALA A 258 -14.99 2.03 19.97
C ALA A 258 -15.61 2.46 21.32
N GLY A 259 -15.38 3.71 21.73
CA GLY A 259 -15.96 4.28 22.94
C GLY A 259 -17.49 4.40 22.91
N ILE A 260 -18.05 4.80 21.76
CA ILE A 260 -19.51 4.85 21.56
C ILE A 260 -20.09 3.44 21.63
N VAL A 261 -19.53 2.49 20.88
CA VAL A 261 -19.98 1.09 20.90
C VAL A 261 -19.90 0.52 22.31
N CYS A 262 -18.79 0.72 23.01
CA CYS A 262 -18.61 0.27 24.40
C CYS A 262 -19.69 0.84 25.34
N LYS A 263 -19.93 2.15 25.27
CA LYS A 263 -20.97 2.81 26.07
C LYS A 263 -22.36 2.24 25.78
N LEU A 264 -22.70 2.09 24.50
CA LEU A 264 -23.99 1.54 24.07
C LEU A 264 -24.15 0.08 24.50
N THR A 265 -23.08 -0.73 24.46
CA THR A 265 -23.09 -2.11 24.96
C THR A 265 -23.46 -2.15 26.44
N PHE A 266 -22.83 -1.34 27.30
CA PHE A 266 -23.15 -1.31 28.73
C PHE A 266 -24.53 -0.72 29.04
N GLN A 267 -25.06 0.14 28.17
CA GLN A 267 -26.44 0.64 28.30
C GLN A 267 -27.47 -0.43 27.95
N GLN A 268 -27.20 -1.25 26.93
CA GLN A 268 -28.09 -2.32 26.49
C GLN A 268 -28.00 -3.55 27.41
N HIS A 269 -26.81 -3.82 27.94
CA HIS A 269 -26.50 -4.96 28.78
C HIS A 269 -25.64 -4.52 29.98
N PRO A 270 -26.23 -4.16 31.14
CA PRO A 270 -25.47 -3.71 32.31
C PRO A 270 -24.47 -4.76 32.82
N ASP A 271 -24.80 -6.04 32.68
CA ASP A 271 -23.95 -7.18 33.07
C ASP A 271 -22.99 -7.60 31.93
N ALA A 272 -22.69 -6.69 31.01
CA ALA A 272 -21.82 -6.93 29.88
C ALA A 272 -20.40 -7.34 30.31
N SER A 273 -19.84 -8.36 29.65
CA SER A 273 -18.44 -8.75 29.80
C SER A 273 -17.68 -8.41 28.51
N LEU A 274 -16.53 -7.75 28.64
CA LEU A 274 -15.69 -7.41 27.50
C LEU A 274 -14.96 -8.67 27.01
N ALA A 275 -15.30 -9.15 25.82
CA ALA A 275 -14.69 -10.33 25.22
C ALA A 275 -14.25 -10.06 23.78
N PHE A 276 -13.06 -10.53 23.42
CA PHE A 276 -12.52 -10.39 22.06
C PHE A 276 -13.33 -11.23 21.05
N VAL A 277 -13.57 -12.50 21.38
CA VAL A 277 -14.45 -13.39 20.62
C VAL A 277 -15.74 -13.57 21.41
N GLN A 278 -16.88 -13.62 20.71
CA GLN A 278 -18.17 -13.85 21.33
C GLN A 278 -18.25 -15.27 21.90
N ASN A 279 -18.43 -15.40 23.22
CA ASN A 279 -18.65 -16.69 23.86
C ASN A 279 -20.13 -17.08 23.81
N THR A 280 -20.48 -17.81 22.77
CA THR A 280 -21.85 -18.28 22.51
C THR A 280 -22.25 -19.55 23.26
N ASN A 281 -21.33 -20.13 24.05
CA ASN A 281 -21.56 -21.42 24.72
C ASN A 281 -22.37 -21.28 26.02
N THR A 282 -22.60 -20.05 26.46
CA THR A 282 -23.50 -19.76 27.57
C THR A 282 -24.87 -19.38 26.98
N GLY A 283 -25.97 -19.88 27.55
CA GLY A 283 -27.33 -19.83 26.98
C GLY A 283 -27.81 -18.47 26.44
N PRO A 284 -29.04 -18.41 25.88
CA PRO A 284 -29.53 -17.23 25.14
C PRO A 284 -29.52 -15.90 25.93
N ALA A 285 -29.46 -15.93 27.25
CA ALA A 285 -29.34 -14.73 28.09
C ALA A 285 -27.90 -14.17 28.22
N ASN A 286 -26.86 -14.99 28.04
CA ASN A 286 -25.46 -14.61 28.32
C ASN A 286 -24.61 -14.44 27.05
N SER A 287 -25.10 -14.93 25.89
CA SER A 287 -24.40 -14.85 24.59
C SER A 287 -24.26 -13.41 24.04
N TYR A 288 -25.01 -12.45 24.58
CA TYR A 288 -25.09 -11.06 24.08
C TYR A 288 -24.25 -10.07 24.90
N SER A 289 -23.57 -10.53 25.96
CA SER A 289 -22.98 -9.63 26.96
C SER A 289 -21.79 -8.79 26.45
N SER A 290 -21.28 -8.98 25.23
CA SER A 290 -20.09 -8.25 24.76
C SER A 290 -20.32 -7.29 23.59
N SER A 291 -21.53 -7.20 23.04
CA SER A 291 -21.78 -6.49 21.77
C SER A 291 -23.00 -5.58 21.83
N PHE A 292 -22.88 -4.40 21.20
CA PHE A 292 -24.02 -3.54 20.90
C PHE A 292 -24.72 -4.07 19.65
N HIS A 293 -26.05 -4.11 19.66
CA HIS A 293 -26.80 -4.58 18.51
C HIS A 293 -28.06 -3.76 18.25
N PHE A 294 -28.41 -3.59 16.99
CA PHE A 294 -29.69 -3.01 16.58
C PHE A 294 -30.37 -3.87 15.52
N ASN A 295 -31.70 -3.91 15.61
CA ASN A 295 -32.55 -4.67 14.69
C ASN A 295 -32.80 -3.86 13.42
N MET A 296 -32.70 -4.52 12.28
CA MET A 296 -33.23 -3.99 11.03
C MET A 296 -34.77 -4.12 11.00
N PRO A 297 -35.47 -3.29 10.22
CA PRO A 297 -36.92 -3.40 10.11
C PRO A 297 -37.34 -4.81 9.64
N PRO A 298 -38.30 -5.47 10.33
CA PRO A 298 -38.68 -6.85 10.03
C PRO A 298 -39.35 -7.01 8.66
N ASP A 299 -39.94 -5.92 8.14
CA ASP A 299 -40.63 -5.90 6.84
C ASP A 299 -39.67 -5.89 5.64
N TRP A 300 -38.35 -5.76 5.88
CA TRP A 300 -37.37 -5.75 4.81
C TRP A 300 -37.10 -7.15 4.28
N SER A 301 -36.97 -7.28 2.96
CA SER A 301 -36.52 -8.54 2.39
C SER A 301 -35.09 -8.85 2.86
N PRO A 302 -34.73 -10.12 3.07
CA PRO A 302 -33.39 -10.52 3.50
C PRO A 302 -32.27 -9.90 2.66
N TYR A 303 -32.50 -9.77 1.35
CA TYR A 303 -31.57 -9.18 0.40
C TYR A 303 -31.42 -7.67 0.56
N MET A 304 -32.50 -6.94 0.85
CA MET A 304 -32.42 -5.51 1.13
C MET A 304 -31.65 -5.25 2.42
N THR A 305 -31.91 -6.05 3.46
CA THR A 305 -31.15 -6.01 4.70
C THR A 305 -29.65 -6.28 4.45
N GLN A 306 -29.31 -7.34 3.71
CA GLN A 306 -27.92 -7.63 3.34
C GLN A 306 -27.26 -6.49 2.56
N LEU A 307 -27.97 -5.90 1.59
CA LEU A 307 -27.46 -4.78 0.79
C LEU A 307 -27.17 -3.55 1.64
N VAL A 308 -28.12 -3.14 2.49
CA VAL A 308 -27.94 -1.95 3.34
C VAL A 308 -26.79 -2.17 4.33
N MET A 309 -26.70 -3.35 4.93
CA MET A 309 -25.59 -3.69 5.83
C MET A 309 -24.25 -3.70 5.10
N PHE A 310 -24.22 -4.20 3.87
CA PHE A 310 -23.02 -4.16 3.03
C PHE A 310 -22.58 -2.73 2.69
N LEU A 311 -23.52 -1.84 2.34
CA LEU A 311 -23.24 -0.43 2.05
C LEU A 311 -22.72 0.32 3.29
N MET A 312 -23.31 0.07 4.46
CA MET A 312 -22.80 0.59 5.73
C MET A 312 -21.38 0.08 6.00
N GLY A 313 -21.14 -1.22 5.77
CA GLY A 313 -19.81 -1.80 5.91
C GLY A 313 -18.79 -1.17 4.98
N MET A 314 -19.15 -0.89 3.72
CA MET A 314 -18.27 -0.18 2.78
C MET A 314 -17.89 1.21 3.28
N MET A 315 -18.84 1.97 3.82
CA MET A 315 -18.56 3.31 4.35
C MET A 315 -17.57 3.27 5.51
N LEU A 316 -17.72 2.32 6.43
CA LEU A 316 -16.81 2.19 7.56
C LEU A 316 -15.44 1.62 7.12
N GLN A 317 -15.43 0.60 6.26
CA GLN A 317 -14.23 -0.03 5.70
C GLN A 317 -13.36 0.95 4.91
N ALA A 318 -13.97 1.97 4.29
CA ALA A 318 -13.26 3.01 3.55
C ALA A 318 -12.19 3.70 4.40
N CYS A 319 -12.49 3.96 5.68
CA CYS A 319 -11.58 4.65 6.60
C CYS A 319 -10.30 3.84 6.84
N ILE A 320 -10.43 2.54 7.16
CA ILE A 320 -9.28 1.66 7.42
C ILE A 320 -8.49 1.39 6.14
N THR A 321 -9.18 1.13 5.04
CA THR A 321 -8.54 0.84 3.74
C THR A 321 -7.70 2.03 3.27
N LEU A 322 -8.24 3.25 3.37
CA LEU A 322 -7.53 4.46 2.99
C LEU A 322 -6.32 4.72 3.89
N THR A 323 -6.47 4.46 5.19
CA THR A 323 -5.40 4.61 6.20
C THR A 323 -4.22 3.68 5.90
N LEU A 324 -4.49 2.41 5.64
CA LEU A 324 -3.47 1.42 5.30
C LEU A 324 -2.80 1.72 3.96
N HIS A 325 -3.56 2.25 2.99
CA HIS A 325 -2.98 2.70 1.72
C HIS A 325 -2.06 3.91 1.91
N CYS A 326 -2.42 4.88 2.75
CA CYS A 326 -1.55 6.01 3.10
C CYS A 326 -0.25 5.54 3.76
N ALA A 327 -0.33 4.55 4.65
CA ALA A 327 0.85 3.93 5.26
C ALA A 327 1.78 3.31 4.21
N GLU A 328 1.23 2.60 3.23
CA GLU A 328 1.98 1.97 2.15
C GLU A 328 2.77 2.98 1.32
N LEU A 329 2.11 4.08 0.93
CA LEU A 329 2.75 5.14 0.15
C LEU A 329 3.96 5.73 0.89
N LEU A 330 3.86 5.91 2.20
CA LEU A 330 4.95 6.45 3.02
C LEU A 330 6.12 5.47 3.16
N ILE A 331 5.82 4.18 3.32
CA ILE A 331 6.83 3.11 3.36
C ILE A 331 7.55 3.01 2.02
N ASN A 332 6.87 3.21 0.89
CA ASN A 332 7.50 3.21 -0.43
C ASN A 332 8.51 4.37 -0.57
N VAL A 333 8.17 5.58 -0.11
CA VAL A 333 9.12 6.71 -0.07
C VAL A 333 10.34 6.41 0.82
N HIS A 334 10.11 5.79 1.98
CA HIS A 334 11.20 5.35 2.84
C HIS A 334 12.10 4.29 2.17
N ARG A 335 11.50 3.33 1.47
CA ARG A 335 12.21 2.27 0.75
C ARG A 335 13.09 2.88 -0.35
N ASP A 336 12.59 3.86 -1.08
CA ASP A 336 13.36 4.54 -2.13
C ASP A 336 14.63 5.21 -1.56
N GLU A 337 14.52 5.87 -0.40
CA GLU A 337 15.70 6.43 0.30
C GLU A 337 16.64 5.31 0.76
N CYS A 338 16.14 4.19 1.30
CA CYS A 338 16.98 3.07 1.72
C CYS A 338 17.75 2.42 0.56
N THR A 339 17.13 2.32 -0.63
CA THR A 339 17.80 1.85 -1.84
C THR A 339 18.97 2.76 -2.20
N TRP A 340 18.74 4.09 -2.21
CA TRP A 340 19.80 5.06 -2.45
C TRP A 340 20.91 5.00 -1.39
N ARG A 341 20.54 4.86 -0.12
CA ARG A 341 21.48 4.77 1.00
C ARG A 341 22.42 3.58 0.95
N SER A 342 21.97 2.50 0.32
CA SER A 342 22.78 1.29 0.12
C SER A 342 23.96 1.54 -0.82
N ALA A 343 23.93 2.62 -1.62
CA ALA A 343 25.05 3.00 -2.48
C ALA A 343 26.25 3.51 -1.67
N TYR A 344 26.08 4.08 -0.48
CA TYR A 344 27.22 4.67 0.23
C TYR A 344 28.31 3.64 0.54
N ILE A 345 29.54 3.95 0.12
CA ILE A 345 30.70 3.06 0.20
C ILE A 345 30.94 2.47 1.60
N ALA A 346 30.69 3.24 2.66
CA ALA A 346 30.90 2.78 4.04
C ALA A 346 29.90 1.69 4.47
N THR A 347 28.77 1.54 3.77
CA THR A 347 27.82 0.43 4.03
C THR A 347 28.34 -0.90 3.49
N GLY A 348 29.25 -0.88 2.51
CA GLY A 348 29.82 -2.05 1.86
C GLY A 348 28.86 -2.86 0.97
N LYS A 349 27.56 -2.52 0.93
CA LYS A 349 26.54 -3.27 0.17
C LYS A 349 26.51 -2.91 -1.31
N GLY A 350 26.61 -1.61 -1.63
CA GLY A 350 26.33 -1.08 -2.97
C GLY A 350 24.85 -1.14 -3.31
N ALA A 351 24.38 -0.22 -4.15
CA ALA A 351 22.99 -0.21 -4.62
C ALA A 351 22.87 -0.94 -5.95
N GLU A 352 21.95 -1.89 -6.04
CA GLU A 352 21.65 -2.63 -7.27
C GLU A 352 20.61 -1.85 -8.10
N ILE A 353 20.83 -1.77 -9.42
CA ILE A 353 19.88 -1.16 -10.36
C ILE A 353 18.87 -2.20 -10.83
N ASP A 354 19.35 -3.36 -11.27
CA ASP A 354 18.54 -4.54 -11.60
C ASP A 354 18.20 -5.33 -10.33
N THR A 355 17.05 -5.00 -9.74
CA THR A 355 16.48 -5.79 -8.65
C THR A 355 15.10 -6.26 -9.05
N ASN A 356 14.84 -7.56 -8.92
CA ASN A 356 13.49 -8.09 -9.03
C ASN A 356 12.58 -7.34 -8.03
N PRO A 357 11.50 -6.67 -8.49
CA PRO A 357 10.63 -5.86 -7.63
C PRO A 357 10.06 -6.62 -6.43
N VAL A 358 9.80 -7.92 -6.61
CA VAL A 358 9.29 -8.80 -5.54
C VAL A 358 10.37 -9.01 -4.48
N VAL A 359 11.59 -9.39 -4.89
CA VAL A 359 12.71 -9.58 -3.97
C VAL A 359 13.07 -8.29 -3.24
N SER A 360 13.05 -7.16 -3.96
CA SER A 360 13.29 -5.84 -3.38
C SER A 360 12.21 -5.47 -2.34
N ALA A 361 10.93 -5.76 -2.62
CA ALA A 361 9.85 -5.55 -1.66
C ALA A 361 10.00 -6.41 -0.39
N PHE A 362 10.29 -7.71 -0.55
CA PHE A 362 10.52 -8.63 0.57
C PHE A 362 11.86 -8.40 1.29
N SER A 363 12.76 -7.57 0.77
CA SER A 363 13.98 -7.19 1.49
C SER A 363 13.73 -6.13 2.58
N SER A 364 12.59 -5.43 2.51
CA SER A 364 12.24 -4.37 3.46
C SER A 364 11.29 -4.88 4.54
N TRP A 365 11.78 -4.97 5.78
CA TRP A 365 10.96 -5.38 6.94
C TRP A 365 9.71 -4.51 7.12
N SER A 366 9.82 -3.19 6.89
CA SER A 366 8.67 -2.28 6.99
C SER A 366 7.57 -2.63 5.99
N TRP A 367 7.95 -3.00 4.76
CA TRP A 367 6.98 -3.38 3.73
C TRP A 367 6.33 -4.73 4.05
N ILE A 368 7.11 -5.74 4.48
CA ILE A 368 6.58 -7.04 4.91
C ILE A 368 5.61 -6.87 6.09
N ALA A 369 6.00 -6.10 7.10
CA ALA A 369 5.18 -5.85 8.27
C ALA A 369 3.83 -5.22 7.86
N LEU A 370 3.84 -4.20 6.98
CA LEU A 370 2.59 -3.61 6.51
C LEU A 370 1.78 -4.57 5.65
N PHE A 371 2.42 -5.35 4.77
CA PHE A 371 1.76 -6.37 3.94
C PHE A 371 1.03 -7.41 4.80
N CYS A 372 1.59 -7.82 5.93
CA CYS A 372 0.94 -8.71 6.89
C CYS A 372 -0.12 -7.99 7.74
N ILE A 373 0.14 -6.76 8.18
CA ILE A 373 -0.79 -5.99 9.02
C ILE A 373 -2.05 -5.61 8.24
N LYS A 374 -1.97 -5.34 6.93
CA LYS A 374 -3.13 -4.99 6.09
C LYS A 374 -4.29 -5.98 6.25
N PRO A 375 -4.17 -7.28 5.89
CA PRO A 375 -5.28 -8.23 6.00
C PRO A 375 -5.71 -8.44 7.45
N VAL A 376 -4.79 -8.37 8.42
CA VAL A 376 -5.12 -8.49 9.85
C VAL A 376 -5.95 -7.31 10.34
N ALA A 377 -5.59 -6.08 10.00
CA ALA A 377 -6.34 -4.88 10.39
C ALA A 377 -7.73 -4.84 9.73
N GLN A 378 -7.80 -5.24 8.45
CA GLN A 378 -9.07 -5.34 7.73
C GLN A 378 -9.97 -6.45 8.31
N TRP A 379 -9.38 -7.58 8.72
CA TRP A 379 -10.07 -8.66 9.42
C TRP A 379 -10.53 -8.26 10.81
N LEU A 380 -9.65 -7.66 11.63
CA LEU A 380 -9.99 -7.13 12.95
C LEU A 380 -11.18 -6.18 12.86
N PHE A 381 -11.14 -5.27 11.89
CA PHE A 381 -12.25 -4.37 11.63
C PHE A 381 -13.54 -5.12 11.27
N GLY A 382 -13.47 -6.13 10.37
CA GLY A 382 -14.60 -6.98 10.01
C GLY A 382 -15.22 -7.72 11.20
N THR A 383 -14.40 -8.40 12.00
CA THR A 383 -14.81 -9.09 13.24
C THR A 383 -15.37 -8.11 14.27
N ALA A 384 -14.89 -6.87 14.32
CA ALA A 384 -15.36 -5.84 15.24
C ALA A 384 -16.72 -5.23 14.85
N SER A 385 -16.97 -5.06 13.55
CA SER A 385 -17.98 -4.12 13.04
C SER A 385 -19.06 -4.73 12.14
N LEU A 386 -18.83 -5.91 11.58
CA LEU A 386 -19.78 -6.58 10.68
C LEU A 386 -19.85 -8.09 10.94
N SER A 387 -20.28 -8.48 12.14
CA SER A 387 -20.93 -9.80 12.25
C SER A 387 -22.39 -9.59 11.88
N LEU A 388 -22.87 -10.21 10.79
CA LEU A 388 -24.29 -10.17 10.44
C LEU A 388 -24.90 -11.50 10.86
N GLY A 389 -25.93 -11.40 11.71
CA GLY A 389 -26.73 -12.54 12.13
C GLY A 389 -28.14 -12.39 11.56
N GLN A 390 -28.70 -13.47 11.04
CA GLN A 390 -30.14 -13.57 10.82
C GLN A 390 -30.76 -14.38 11.96
N ARG A 391 -31.78 -13.83 12.62
CA ARG A 391 -32.58 -14.53 13.63
C ARG A 391 -33.86 -15.02 12.95
N GLY A 392 -33.83 -16.21 12.36
CA GLY A 392 -34.96 -16.74 11.61
C GLY A 392 -35.21 -16.01 10.27
N ALA A 393 -36.40 -16.21 9.69
CA ALA A 393 -36.79 -15.63 8.41
C ALA A 393 -37.23 -14.17 8.57
N GLY A 394 -36.30 -13.22 8.51
CA GLY A 394 -36.60 -11.79 8.39
C GLY A 394 -35.80 -10.85 9.30
N ASP A 395 -35.40 -11.31 10.48
CA ASP A 395 -34.71 -10.44 11.45
C ASP A 395 -33.22 -10.35 11.14
N GLY A 396 -32.80 -9.29 10.45
CA GLY A 396 -31.40 -8.93 10.30
C GLY A 396 -30.90 -8.19 11.54
N LEU A 397 -29.80 -8.68 12.12
CA LEU A 397 -29.16 -8.07 13.27
C LEU A 397 -27.72 -7.66 12.93
N VAL A 398 -27.40 -6.40 13.23
CA VAL A 398 -26.05 -5.85 13.15
C VAL A 398 -25.46 -5.79 14.54
N TRP A 399 -24.21 -6.22 14.67
CA TRP A 399 -23.52 -6.33 15.94
C TRP A 399 -22.18 -5.61 15.86
N PHE A 400 -21.87 -4.83 16.88
CA PHE A 400 -20.58 -4.19 17.05
C PHE A 400 -19.94 -4.67 18.35
N ASN A 401 -18.70 -5.15 18.26
CA ASN A 401 -17.89 -5.51 19.41
C ASN A 401 -16.83 -4.43 19.63
N SER A 402 -16.84 -3.84 20.82
CA SER A 402 -15.89 -2.79 21.19
C SER A 402 -14.45 -3.31 21.36
N VAL A 403 -14.26 -4.57 21.77
CA VAL A 403 -12.91 -5.09 22.08
C VAL A 403 -12.03 -5.17 20.84
N PRO A 404 -12.45 -5.77 19.70
CA PRO A 404 -11.63 -5.77 18.50
C PRO A 404 -11.43 -4.36 17.91
N LEU A 405 -12.36 -3.42 18.12
CA LEU A 405 -12.14 -2.00 17.78
C LEU A 405 -11.00 -1.39 18.61
N PHE A 406 -10.96 -1.62 19.92
CA PHE A 406 -9.83 -1.17 20.74
C PHE A 406 -8.50 -1.82 20.35
N VAL A 407 -8.52 -3.10 19.95
CA VAL A 407 -7.33 -3.78 19.42
C VAL A 407 -6.89 -3.16 18.09
N LEU A 408 -7.83 -2.86 17.20
CA LEU A 408 -7.57 -2.14 15.95
C LEU A 408 -6.96 -0.77 16.21
N ALA A 409 -7.49 0.00 17.17
CA ALA A 409 -6.92 1.26 17.60
C ALA A 409 -5.47 1.09 18.07
N GLY A 410 -5.18 0.02 18.83
CA GLY A 410 -3.81 -0.34 19.21
C GLY A 410 -2.91 -0.58 18.01
N VAL A 411 -3.38 -1.31 16.99
CA VAL A 411 -2.66 -1.51 15.72
C VAL A 411 -2.44 -0.17 14.99
N LEU A 412 -3.44 0.70 14.93
CA LEU A 412 -3.33 2.04 14.32
C LEU A 412 -2.35 2.94 15.06
N VAL A 413 -2.27 2.87 16.38
CA VAL A 413 -1.23 3.56 17.19
C VAL A 413 0.16 3.09 16.77
N LEU A 414 0.37 1.78 16.66
CA LEU A 414 1.67 1.23 16.24
C LEU A 414 2.04 1.65 14.82
N ILE A 415 1.09 1.62 13.89
CA ILE A 415 1.28 2.11 12.52
C ILE A 415 1.64 3.59 12.55
N LEU A 416 0.85 4.44 13.21
CA LEU A 416 1.09 5.89 13.27
C LEU A 416 2.44 6.21 13.91
N ALA A 417 2.82 5.52 15.00
CA ALA A 417 4.11 5.68 15.65
C ALA A 417 5.27 5.31 14.71
N HIS A 418 5.16 4.17 14.01
CA HIS A 418 6.16 3.74 13.03
C HIS A 418 6.29 4.72 11.86
N LEU A 419 5.16 5.13 11.27
CA LEU A 419 5.16 6.08 10.16
C LEU A 419 5.70 7.45 10.59
N SER A 420 5.33 7.93 11.77
CA SER A 420 5.86 9.17 12.34
C SER A 420 7.36 9.08 12.57
N PHE A 421 7.84 7.94 13.09
CA PHE A 421 9.27 7.66 13.23
C PHE A 421 9.97 7.71 11.87
N LEU A 422 9.46 7.02 10.85
CA LEU A 422 10.05 7.05 9.50
C LEU A 422 10.06 8.46 8.89
N ALA A 423 8.97 9.21 9.06
CA ALA A 423 8.81 10.54 8.48
C ALA A 423 9.68 11.60 9.15
N LEU A 424 9.79 11.55 10.48
CA LEU A 424 10.56 12.51 11.28
C LEU A 424 12.04 12.16 11.35
N ARG A 425 12.40 10.90 11.15
CA ARG A 425 13.80 10.45 11.17
C ARG A 425 14.58 11.08 10.02
N SER A 426 15.49 11.96 10.40
CA SER A 426 16.57 12.42 9.51
C SER A 426 17.50 11.25 9.16
N PRO A 427 17.73 10.99 7.86
CA PRO A 427 18.76 10.06 7.42
C PRO A 427 20.13 10.48 7.99
N LYS A 428 20.88 9.50 8.51
CA LYS A 428 22.21 9.72 9.07
C LYS A 428 23.27 9.52 8.01
N GLY A 429 24.37 10.26 8.15
CA GLY A 429 25.55 10.10 7.31
C GLY A 429 25.65 11.12 6.18
N PRO A 430 26.84 11.19 5.55
CA PRO A 430 27.21 12.27 4.65
C PRO A 430 26.43 12.26 3.34
N GLN A 431 25.98 11.08 2.87
CA GLN A 431 25.27 10.96 1.60
C GLN A 431 24.01 11.86 1.55
N PRO A 432 23.79 12.62 0.47
CA PRO A 432 22.62 13.47 0.34
C PRO A 432 21.32 12.65 0.32
N ALA A 433 20.26 13.18 0.94
CA ALA A 433 18.94 12.54 0.90
C ALA A 433 18.22 12.83 -0.41
N THR A 434 17.53 11.83 -0.96
CA THR A 434 16.79 11.93 -2.23
C THR A 434 15.32 11.61 -2.06
N PHE A 435 14.99 10.66 -1.17
CA PHE A 435 13.64 10.13 -0.99
C PHE A 435 12.96 9.74 -2.32
N GLY A 436 13.75 9.27 -3.29
CA GLY A 436 13.26 8.90 -4.62
C GLY A 436 13.04 10.08 -5.58
N HIS A 437 13.49 11.30 -5.26
CA HIS A 437 13.44 12.44 -6.19
C HIS A 437 14.35 12.20 -7.40
N ILE A 438 13.75 12.10 -8.58
CA ILE A 438 14.39 11.58 -9.80
C ILE A 438 15.55 12.48 -10.22
N GLN A 439 15.31 13.79 -10.33
CA GLN A 439 16.34 14.74 -10.76
C GLN A 439 17.51 14.82 -9.76
N THR A 440 17.25 14.65 -8.45
CA THR A 440 18.33 14.61 -7.46
C THR A 440 19.15 13.33 -7.64
N LEU A 441 18.52 12.17 -7.85
CA LEU A 441 19.24 10.93 -8.14
C LEU A 441 20.14 11.07 -9.39
N VAL A 442 19.61 11.63 -10.47
CA VAL A 442 20.38 11.88 -11.71
C VAL A 442 21.57 12.82 -11.47
N ASN A 443 21.45 13.79 -10.56
CA ASN A 443 22.57 14.69 -10.24
C ASN A 443 23.66 14.00 -9.39
N LEU A 444 23.28 13.07 -8.52
CA LEU A 444 24.18 12.37 -7.60
C LEU A 444 24.88 11.17 -8.23
N ILE A 445 24.30 10.60 -9.29
CA ILE A 445 24.82 9.42 -10.00
C ILE A 445 25.52 9.89 -11.26
N ASP A 446 26.85 9.77 -11.27
CA ASP A 446 27.70 10.21 -12.38
C ASP A 446 28.14 9.06 -13.28
N ASP A 447 28.41 7.90 -12.69
CA ASP A 447 28.78 6.66 -13.37
C ASP A 447 27.69 5.62 -13.07
N TRP A 448 26.97 5.20 -14.11
CA TRP A 448 25.91 4.19 -14.05
C TRP A 448 26.44 2.75 -14.22
N GLY A 449 27.76 2.58 -14.37
CA GLY A 449 28.40 1.31 -14.70
C GLY A 449 28.24 0.92 -16.16
N SER A 450 28.99 -0.11 -16.56
CA SER A 450 28.92 -0.69 -17.92
C SER A 450 27.78 -1.70 -18.09
N ASP A 451 27.21 -2.20 -16.98
CA ASP A 451 26.13 -3.19 -16.95
C ASP A 451 25.12 -2.81 -15.85
N ILE A 452 23.84 -3.00 -16.12
CA ILE A 452 22.74 -2.76 -15.18
C ILE A 452 22.76 -3.70 -13.97
N LYS A 453 23.40 -4.86 -14.12
CA LYS A 453 23.62 -5.80 -13.02
C LYS A 453 24.72 -5.35 -12.05
N SER A 454 25.45 -4.29 -12.39
CA SER A 454 26.49 -3.76 -11.52
C SER A 454 25.90 -3.06 -10.30
N ARG A 455 26.62 -3.14 -9.19
CA ARG A 455 26.29 -2.40 -7.97
C ARG A 455 26.94 -1.02 -8.04
N LEU A 456 26.16 0.01 -7.75
CA LEU A 456 26.65 1.38 -7.62
C LEU A 456 27.18 1.63 -6.21
N TYR A 457 28.41 2.14 -6.13
CA TYR A 457 29.01 2.62 -4.89
C TYR A 457 29.22 4.14 -4.97
N TRP A 458 28.68 4.89 -4.03
CA TRP A 458 28.76 6.34 -3.97
C TRP A 458 29.75 6.80 -2.88
N GLY A 459 30.58 7.79 -3.21
CA GLY A 459 31.57 8.38 -2.30
C GLY A 459 32.48 9.39 -3.00
N GLU A 460 33.61 9.72 -2.38
CA GLU A 460 34.66 10.55 -2.96
C GLU A 460 35.40 9.80 -4.07
N LYS A 461 35.55 10.42 -5.24
CA LYS A 461 36.29 9.84 -6.37
C LYS A 461 37.79 9.92 -6.12
N VAL A 462 38.50 8.83 -6.40
CA VAL A 462 39.97 8.76 -6.20
C VAL A 462 40.75 9.60 -7.21
N ARG A 463 40.16 9.93 -8.37
CA ARG A 463 40.80 10.85 -9.33
C ARG A 463 40.57 12.30 -8.89
N HIS A 464 41.62 12.90 -8.33
CA HIS A 464 41.71 14.35 -8.17
C HIS A 464 42.10 14.96 -9.51
N GLU A 465 41.14 15.45 -10.27
CA GLU A 465 41.45 16.42 -11.31
C GLU A 465 41.68 17.77 -10.61
N TYR A 466 42.92 18.28 -10.70
CA TYR A 466 43.29 19.62 -10.25
C TYR A 466 43.10 19.92 -8.74
N GLY A 467 43.17 18.92 -7.87
CA GLY A 467 43.03 19.10 -6.41
C GLY A 467 41.60 19.38 -5.95
N VAL A 468 40.61 19.20 -6.83
CA VAL A 468 39.19 19.32 -6.50
C VAL A 468 38.67 17.98 -5.97
N HIS A 469 37.95 18.01 -4.86
CA HIS A 469 37.28 16.83 -4.33
C HIS A 469 35.92 16.66 -5.02
N VAL A 470 35.76 15.56 -5.75
CA VAL A 470 34.55 15.27 -6.53
C VAL A 470 33.84 14.06 -5.93
N VAL A 471 32.52 14.13 -5.84
CA VAL A 471 31.70 12.99 -5.41
C VAL A 471 30.92 12.38 -6.56
N GLY A 472 30.68 11.07 -6.44
CA GLY A 472 29.89 10.35 -7.43
C GLY A 472 29.80 8.86 -7.13
N THR A 473 29.14 8.16 -8.04
CA THR A 473 28.99 6.70 -8.06
C THR A 473 30.12 6.02 -8.81
N SER A 474 30.37 4.75 -8.61
CA SER A 474 31.10 3.91 -9.56
C SER A 474 30.69 2.46 -9.41
N ALA A 475 30.73 1.70 -10.50
CA ALA A 475 30.56 0.25 -10.45
C ALA A 475 31.74 -0.44 -9.74
N ASN A 476 32.93 0.18 -9.73
CA ASN A 476 34.09 -0.36 -9.04
C ASN A 476 34.25 0.29 -7.65
N ARG A 477 34.03 -0.51 -6.61
CA ARG A 477 34.18 -0.12 -5.20
C ARG A 477 35.51 0.56 -4.89
N MET A 478 36.61 0.17 -5.54
CA MET A 478 37.95 0.71 -5.29
C MET A 478 38.16 2.14 -5.83
N ARG A 479 37.24 2.62 -6.69
CA ARG A 479 37.30 3.97 -7.28
C ARG A 479 36.61 5.04 -6.44
N VAL A 480 35.97 4.64 -5.35
CA VAL A 480 35.29 5.54 -4.42
C VAL A 480 35.77 5.32 -2.99
N LYS A 481 35.90 6.40 -2.23
CA LYS A 481 36.29 6.42 -0.81
C LYS A 481 35.22 7.05 0.05
N ALA A 482 35.26 6.76 1.35
CA ALA A 482 34.41 7.44 2.32
C ALA A 482 34.76 8.93 2.39
N LEU A 483 33.76 9.76 2.67
CA LEU A 483 33.90 11.22 2.67
C LEU A 483 34.59 11.72 3.94
N ASP A 484 35.43 12.73 3.77
CA ASP A 484 35.90 13.59 4.85
C ASP A 484 34.83 14.66 5.15
N MET A 485 34.44 14.77 6.42
CA MET A 485 33.39 15.71 6.83
C MET A 485 33.84 17.18 6.81
N THR A 486 35.13 17.44 6.63
CA THR A 486 35.73 18.77 6.69
C THR A 486 36.00 19.40 5.32
N GLN A 487 35.86 18.62 4.26
CA GLN A 487 36.16 19.03 2.89
C GLN A 487 34.91 19.45 2.12
N ASP A 488 35.14 20.31 1.14
CA ASP A 488 34.13 20.81 0.21
C ASP A 488 34.13 19.92 -1.04
N TYR A 489 32.95 19.41 -1.41
CA TYR A 489 32.80 18.49 -2.55
C TYR A 489 31.91 19.06 -3.65
N TRP A 490 32.29 18.77 -4.90
CA TRP A 490 31.54 19.14 -6.12
C TRP A 490 30.66 18.01 -6.66
#